data_AF-A0A251SP46-F1
#
_entry.id   AF-A0A251SP46-F1
#
_cell.length_a   1.000
_cell.length_b   1.000
_cell.length_c   1.000
_cell.angle_alpha   90.00
_cell.angle_beta   90.00
_cell.angle_gamma   90.00
#
_symmetry.space_group_name_H-M   'P 1'
#
loop_
_entity.id
_entity.type
_entity.pdbx_description
1 polymer ?
#
loop_
_entity_poly.entity_id
_entity_poly.type
_entity_poly.pdbx_seq_one_letter_code
_entity_poly.pdbx_strand_id
1 'polypeptide(L)'
;MFLAFNYRIIFFHKNPRSIRFNFYAMSSSSSPKIVAEYAKSGKSSCKKCSEKIDSKSLRLGLKTRDPRGFDSVKWHHFGCFSSLDSVSVSVSETDIEGFYQLTESDQDKLKQMASEGDQSSTKREGDVGTETDKRDTKKLKTHENEEIGQEKKNVTNEKIVAEYAKSGRSSCKKCSEKIESKSLRMGLSSWDSRGFENTKWHHLDCFFPVDADLVSAESIKGFADLKSDDQEKLKKLVAEQDQSCKKSNEDGETELQESDQKSEKISGSPDEAIGSEIAYAVSNVKDDYKGATLQPKWKAFQTIIYLERDDGLHDSKKIAAFDFDGCLAKTSVQRVGANAWSLMYASIPKKLQSLYNDGYKLVIFTNESNIERWKNKRQVAVDSKIGRLDAFIKLVNVPIQVFIACGVSKGQEVDPFRKPQPGMWRVMEQHFNSGIPIDMDQSFYVGDAAGRKDDHSDADKKFAEKIGLKFYLPEEYFDA
;
A
#
# COMPACT_ATOMS: atom_id res chain seq x y z
N MET A 1 73.58 -16.20 -30.60
CA MET A 1 72.40 -15.32 -30.77
C MET A 1 72.49 -14.27 -29.66
N PHE A 2 72.75 -12.98 -29.93
CA PHE A 2 71.93 -12.01 -30.69
C PHE A 2 70.49 -11.93 -30.12
N LEU A 3 70.08 -10.87 -29.40
CA LEU A 3 69.86 -9.45 -29.80
C LEU A 3 68.47 -9.25 -30.47
N ALA A 4 67.66 -8.20 -30.20
CA ALA A 4 67.80 -7.10 -29.22
C ALA A 4 66.45 -6.38 -28.90
N PHE A 5 66.39 -5.75 -27.72
CA PHE A 5 66.10 -4.33 -27.43
C PHE A 5 64.87 -3.54 -28.00
N ASN A 6 64.13 -2.97 -27.03
CA ASN A 6 63.78 -1.55 -26.84
C ASN A 6 62.77 -0.75 -27.72
N TYR A 7 61.79 -0.17 -27.00
CA TYR A 7 61.26 1.21 -27.06
C TYR A 7 61.05 1.93 -28.42
N ARG A 8 59.85 2.50 -28.59
CA ARG A 8 59.72 3.97 -28.76
C ARG A 8 58.33 4.54 -28.48
N ILE A 9 58.29 5.64 -27.73
CA ILE A 9 57.22 6.64 -27.79
C ILE A 9 57.62 7.68 -28.83
N ILE A 10 56.72 8.06 -29.74
CA ILE A 10 56.86 9.24 -30.60
C ILE A 10 55.51 9.97 -30.67
N PHE A 11 55.52 11.25 -30.31
CA PHE A 11 54.41 12.18 -30.54
C PHE A 11 54.37 12.61 -32.01
N PHE A 12 53.17 12.83 -32.57
CA PHE A 12 53.00 13.70 -33.74
C PHE A 12 51.80 14.64 -33.57
N HIS A 13 52.08 15.94 -33.63
CA HIS A 13 51.06 16.98 -33.69
C HIS A 13 50.32 16.96 -35.02
N LYS A 14 48.98 17.04 -34.99
CA LYS A 14 48.19 17.89 -35.91
C LYS A 14 46.75 18.06 -35.42
N ASN A 15 46.43 19.25 -34.95
CA ASN A 15 45.06 19.76 -34.89
C ASN A 15 44.69 20.23 -36.31
N PRO A 16 43.47 19.95 -36.83
CA PRO A 16 42.60 21.09 -37.08
C PRO A 16 41.08 20.83 -36.94
N ARG A 17 40.38 21.93 -36.60
CA ARG A 17 38.98 22.26 -36.91
C ARG A 17 37.88 21.58 -36.10
N SER A 18 37.02 22.44 -35.56
CA SER A 18 35.73 22.13 -34.94
C SER A 18 34.77 21.47 -35.93
N ILE A 19 34.33 20.25 -35.61
CA ILE A 19 33.08 19.72 -36.13
C ILE A 19 31.98 20.14 -35.15
N ARG A 20 31.13 21.08 -35.57
CA ARG A 20 29.87 21.35 -34.86
C ARG A 20 29.01 20.09 -34.98
N PHE A 21 28.73 19.42 -33.87
CA PHE A 21 27.58 18.53 -33.81
C PHE A 21 26.32 19.39 -33.92
N ASN A 22 25.78 19.49 -35.14
CA ASN A 22 24.45 20.04 -35.34
C ASN A 22 23.45 19.14 -34.60
N PHE A 23 22.88 19.65 -33.51
CA PHE A 23 21.65 19.12 -32.94
C PHE A 23 20.54 19.29 -33.99
N TYR A 24 20.37 18.29 -34.85
CA TYR A 24 19.10 18.08 -35.54
C TYR A 24 18.10 17.59 -34.51
N ALA A 25 17.45 18.56 -33.86
CA ALA A 25 16.26 18.31 -33.07
C ALA A 25 15.18 17.74 -34.01
N MET A 26 15.01 16.42 -34.00
CA MET A 26 13.94 15.79 -34.75
C MET A 26 12.61 16.19 -34.10
N SER A 27 11.89 17.07 -34.78
CA SER A 27 10.55 17.50 -34.41
C SER A 27 9.67 16.30 -34.11
N SER A 28 9.00 16.32 -32.96
CA SER A 28 8.17 15.22 -32.49
C SER A 28 6.88 15.12 -33.31
N SER A 29 6.90 14.37 -34.41
CA SER A 29 5.68 13.89 -35.05
C SER A 29 4.95 12.96 -34.07
N SER A 30 3.86 13.44 -33.48
CA SER A 30 3.06 12.66 -32.54
C SER A 30 2.46 11.44 -33.23
N SER A 31 2.82 10.23 -32.77
CA SER A 31 2.17 9.00 -33.21
C SER A 31 0.67 9.04 -32.90
N PRO A 32 -0.21 8.55 -33.79
CA PRO A 32 -1.65 8.55 -33.57
C PRO A 32 -2.00 7.84 -32.26
N LYS A 33 -2.79 8.52 -31.42
CA LYS A 33 -3.21 8.02 -30.09
C LYS A 33 -4.42 7.09 -30.17
N ILE A 34 -5.16 7.14 -31.28
CA ILE A 34 -6.42 6.42 -31.50
C ILE A 34 -6.20 5.41 -32.62
N VAL A 35 -6.69 4.20 -32.43
CA VAL A 35 -6.73 3.12 -33.43
C VAL A 35 -8.19 2.76 -33.71
N ALA A 36 -8.55 2.65 -34.98
CA ALA A 36 -9.88 2.21 -35.42
C ALA A 36 -9.76 0.99 -36.34
N GLU A 37 -10.46 -0.10 -36.01
CA GLU A 37 -10.50 -1.30 -36.85
C GLU A 37 -11.78 -2.12 -36.63
N TYR A 38 -12.09 -3.00 -37.57
CA TYR A 38 -13.04 -4.09 -37.33
C TYR A 38 -12.41 -5.16 -36.45
N ALA A 39 -13.15 -5.62 -35.43
CA ALA A 39 -12.62 -6.51 -34.41
C ALA A 39 -12.23 -7.88 -34.96
N LYS A 40 -10.91 -8.15 -35.01
CA LYS A 40 -10.32 -9.39 -35.55
C LYS A 40 -10.77 -10.69 -34.87
N SER A 41 -11.37 -10.62 -33.67
CA SER A 41 -12.12 -11.72 -33.04
C SER A 41 -12.93 -11.21 -31.83
N GLY A 42 -13.97 -11.94 -31.43
CA GLY A 42 -14.79 -11.69 -30.23
C GLY A 42 -14.09 -11.83 -28.87
N LYS A 43 -12.74 -11.89 -28.84
CA LYS A 43 -11.97 -12.12 -27.61
C LYS A 43 -11.84 -10.86 -26.74
N SER A 44 -11.79 -9.68 -27.36
CA SER A 44 -11.72 -8.37 -26.68
C SER A 44 -12.99 -8.04 -25.90
N SER A 45 -12.83 -7.41 -24.73
CA SER A 45 -13.91 -6.71 -24.03
C SER A 45 -13.70 -5.20 -24.06
N CYS A 46 -14.82 -4.47 -24.05
CA CYS A 46 -14.87 -3.02 -23.99
C CYS A 46 -14.52 -2.51 -22.58
N LYS A 47 -13.77 -1.42 -22.48
CA LYS A 47 -13.38 -0.85 -21.18
C LYS A 47 -14.46 0.00 -20.49
N LYS A 48 -15.51 0.45 -21.19
CA LYS A 48 -16.64 1.20 -20.61
C LYS A 48 -17.72 0.28 -20.04
N CYS A 49 -18.24 -0.66 -20.85
CA CYS A 49 -19.35 -1.54 -20.45
C CYS A 49 -18.91 -2.95 -20.00
N SER A 50 -17.61 -3.28 -20.04
CA SER A 50 -17.04 -4.63 -19.78
C SER A 50 -17.46 -5.76 -20.74
N GLU A 51 -18.51 -5.58 -21.54
CA GLU A 51 -19.01 -6.58 -22.48
C GLU A 51 -18.04 -6.93 -23.61
N LYS A 52 -18.27 -8.09 -24.25
CA LYS A 52 -17.51 -8.51 -25.43
C LYS A 52 -17.77 -7.60 -26.62
N ILE A 53 -16.71 -7.36 -27.40
CA ILE A 53 -16.77 -6.67 -28.68
C ILE A 53 -16.78 -7.75 -29.75
N ASP A 54 -17.89 -7.87 -30.49
CA ASP A 54 -18.12 -8.97 -31.42
C ASP A 54 -17.15 -8.97 -32.61
N SER A 55 -16.88 -10.16 -33.14
CA SER A 55 -16.04 -10.33 -34.33
C SER A 55 -16.60 -9.53 -35.52
N LYS A 56 -15.73 -8.82 -36.23
CA LYS A 56 -16.05 -7.87 -37.33
C LYS A 56 -16.81 -6.59 -36.92
N SER A 57 -17.19 -6.39 -35.66
CA SER A 57 -17.77 -5.10 -35.22
C SER A 57 -16.74 -3.98 -35.20
N LEU A 58 -17.16 -2.73 -35.44
CA LEU A 58 -16.28 -1.55 -35.37
C LEU A 58 -15.87 -1.27 -33.92
N ARG A 59 -14.55 -1.19 -33.68
CA ARG A 59 -13.98 -0.89 -32.36
C ARG A 59 -12.93 0.20 -32.41
N LEU A 60 -12.88 0.96 -31.31
CA LEU A 60 -11.94 2.06 -31.10
C LEU A 60 -11.01 1.75 -29.93
N GLY A 61 -9.74 2.13 -30.08
CA GLY A 61 -8.67 1.76 -29.17
C GLY A 61 -7.74 2.92 -28.85
N LEU A 62 -7.56 3.24 -27.57
CA LEU A 62 -6.51 4.18 -27.15
C LEU A 62 -5.18 3.43 -27.06
N LYS A 63 -4.17 3.88 -27.82
CA LYS A 63 -2.83 3.30 -27.90
C LYS A 63 -1.91 3.98 -26.88
N THR A 64 -1.53 3.25 -25.84
CA THR A 64 -0.64 3.71 -24.77
C THR A 64 0.64 2.90 -24.76
N ARG A 65 1.79 3.58 -24.84
CA ARG A 65 3.11 2.95 -24.77
C ARG A 65 3.57 2.86 -23.31
N ASP A 66 3.91 1.66 -22.88
CA ASP A 66 4.47 1.37 -21.56
C ASP A 66 5.89 1.94 -21.44
N PRO A 67 6.37 2.36 -20.24
CA PRO A 67 7.77 2.77 -20.03
C PRO A 67 8.82 1.75 -20.48
N ARG A 68 8.45 0.46 -20.58
CA ARG A 68 9.28 -0.63 -21.12
C ARG A 68 9.26 -0.71 -22.66
N GLY A 69 8.67 0.27 -23.34
CA GLY A 69 8.68 0.43 -24.80
C GLY A 69 7.59 -0.32 -25.57
N PHE A 70 6.76 -1.13 -24.90
CA PHE A 70 5.67 -1.93 -25.51
C PHE A 70 4.39 -1.12 -25.71
N ASP A 71 3.73 -1.30 -26.86
CA ASP A 71 2.42 -0.71 -27.14
C ASP A 71 1.29 -1.57 -26.53
N SER A 72 0.28 -0.88 -25.99
CA SER A 72 -0.94 -1.49 -25.43
C SER A 72 -2.18 -0.73 -25.90
N VAL A 73 -3.28 -1.42 -26.19
CA VAL A 73 -4.51 -0.80 -26.75
C VAL A 73 -5.72 -1.06 -25.87
N LYS A 74 -6.37 0.01 -25.40
CA LYS A 74 -7.63 -0.05 -24.61
C LYS A 74 -8.85 -0.03 -25.54
N TRP A 75 -9.36 -1.22 -25.88
CA TRP A 75 -10.51 -1.37 -26.80
C TRP A 75 -11.88 -0.99 -26.19
N HIS A 76 -12.73 -0.43 -27.03
CA HIS A 76 -14.13 -0.06 -26.77
C HIS A 76 -15.00 -0.40 -28.00
N HIS A 77 -16.29 -0.70 -27.83
CA HIS A 77 -17.25 -0.60 -28.94
C HIS A 77 -17.33 0.85 -29.41
N PHE A 78 -17.67 1.09 -30.68
CA PHE A 78 -17.85 2.43 -31.25
C PHE A 78 -18.65 3.39 -30.35
N GLY A 79 -19.93 3.09 -30.06
CA GLY A 79 -20.78 3.89 -29.16
C GLY A 79 -20.42 3.82 -27.66
N CYS A 80 -19.41 3.02 -27.29
CA CYS A 80 -18.83 3.00 -25.95
C CYS A 80 -17.53 3.80 -25.85
N PHE A 81 -17.00 4.31 -26.96
CA PHE A 81 -15.95 5.32 -26.94
C PHE A 81 -16.58 6.65 -26.52
N SER A 82 -15.90 7.44 -25.69
CA SER A 82 -16.38 8.75 -25.23
C SER A 82 -15.18 9.64 -24.96
N SER A 83 -15.28 10.91 -25.33
CA SER A 83 -14.19 11.91 -25.34
C SER A 83 -13.61 12.27 -23.96
N LEU A 84 -14.11 11.65 -22.88
CA LEU A 84 -13.74 11.95 -21.50
C LEU A 84 -12.44 11.27 -21.03
N ASP A 85 -11.83 10.36 -21.81
CA ASP A 85 -10.50 9.78 -21.51
C ASP A 85 -9.34 10.75 -21.89
N SER A 86 -9.47 12.02 -21.49
CA SER A 86 -8.40 13.04 -21.40
C SER A 86 -7.60 13.35 -22.68
N VAL A 87 -8.24 13.40 -23.84
CA VAL A 87 -7.61 13.86 -25.10
C VAL A 87 -8.46 14.95 -25.76
N SER A 88 -8.34 16.19 -25.25
CA SER A 88 -8.83 17.39 -25.92
C SER A 88 -7.89 17.75 -27.08
N VAL A 89 -8.04 17.04 -28.20
CA VAL A 89 -7.35 17.28 -29.47
C VAL A 89 -8.42 17.41 -30.55
N SER A 90 -8.29 18.42 -31.41
CA SER A 90 -9.01 18.51 -32.67
C SER A 90 -8.55 17.37 -33.59
N VAL A 91 -9.24 16.23 -33.54
CA VAL A 91 -8.83 15.00 -34.22
C VAL A 91 -8.87 15.20 -35.74
N SER A 92 -7.71 15.22 -36.38
CA SER A 92 -7.60 15.22 -37.84
C SER A 92 -7.78 13.80 -38.40
N GLU A 93 -8.09 13.68 -39.69
CA GLU A 93 -8.17 12.39 -40.39
C GLU A 93 -6.84 11.61 -40.36
N THR A 94 -5.73 12.29 -40.04
CA THR A 94 -4.39 11.71 -39.85
C THR A 94 -4.08 11.22 -38.42
N ASP A 95 -4.91 11.53 -37.43
CA ASP A 95 -4.69 11.15 -36.01
C ASP A 95 -5.26 9.76 -35.61
N ILE A 96 -5.97 9.10 -36.53
CA ILE A 96 -6.61 7.79 -36.31
C ILE A 96 -5.90 6.70 -37.13
N GLU A 97 -5.13 5.85 -36.45
CA GLU A 97 -4.49 4.67 -37.03
C GLU A 97 -5.56 3.68 -37.53
N GLY A 98 -5.59 3.42 -38.85
CA GLY A 98 -6.54 2.51 -39.48
C GLY A 98 -7.76 3.15 -40.13
N PHE A 99 -7.94 4.49 -40.05
CA PHE A 99 -9.12 5.20 -40.59
C PHE A 99 -9.49 4.80 -42.04
N TYR A 100 -8.55 4.90 -42.97
CA TYR A 100 -8.72 4.55 -44.39
C TYR A 100 -8.92 3.05 -44.67
N GLN A 101 -8.93 2.19 -43.65
CA GLN A 101 -9.21 0.74 -43.76
C GLN A 101 -10.66 0.41 -43.38
N LEU A 102 -11.46 1.40 -43.00
CA LEU A 102 -12.88 1.29 -42.70
C LEU A 102 -13.74 1.57 -43.94
N THR A 103 -15.00 1.10 -43.94
CA THR A 103 -15.97 1.50 -44.97
C THR A 103 -16.28 2.99 -44.89
N GLU A 104 -16.65 3.61 -46.01
CA GLU A 104 -16.98 5.05 -46.09
C GLU A 104 -18.04 5.44 -45.04
N SER A 105 -19.10 4.63 -44.90
CA SER A 105 -20.14 4.81 -43.87
C SER A 105 -19.61 4.82 -42.43
N ASP A 106 -18.55 4.08 -42.12
CA ASP A 106 -17.92 4.08 -40.79
C ASP A 106 -16.85 5.17 -40.62
N GLN A 107 -16.23 5.62 -41.72
CA GLN A 107 -15.40 6.82 -41.75
C GLN A 107 -16.24 8.06 -41.43
N ASP A 108 -17.41 8.21 -42.07
CA ASP A 108 -18.31 9.36 -41.83
C ASP A 108 -18.86 9.40 -40.39
N LYS A 109 -19.20 8.25 -39.81
CA LYS A 109 -19.59 8.16 -38.39
C LYS A 109 -18.48 8.65 -37.45
N LEU A 110 -17.21 8.42 -37.78
CA LEU A 110 -16.07 8.92 -37.01
C LEU A 110 -15.86 10.43 -37.20
N LYS A 111 -16.06 10.96 -38.40
CA LYS A 111 -16.03 12.42 -38.65
C LYS A 111 -17.14 13.14 -37.87
N GLN A 112 -18.36 12.61 -37.92
CA GLN A 112 -19.50 13.13 -37.15
C GLN A 112 -19.20 13.11 -35.64
N MET A 113 -18.74 11.96 -35.10
CA MET A 113 -18.40 11.80 -33.68
C MET A 113 -17.29 12.76 -33.19
N ALA A 114 -16.37 13.17 -34.06
CA ALA A 114 -15.36 14.18 -33.75
C ALA A 114 -15.92 15.62 -33.73
N SER A 115 -17.01 15.88 -34.46
CA SER A 115 -17.63 17.22 -34.56
C SER A 115 -18.67 17.53 -33.47
N GLU A 116 -19.33 16.51 -32.92
CA GLU A 116 -20.41 16.66 -31.92
C GLU A 116 -19.90 16.89 -30.47
N GLY A 117 -18.59 17.03 -30.28
CA GLY A 117 -17.95 17.01 -28.96
C GLY A 117 -18.12 18.27 -28.08
N ASP A 118 -18.67 19.37 -28.61
CA ASP A 118 -18.67 20.69 -27.94
C ASP A 118 -20.06 21.18 -27.49
N GLN A 119 -21.16 20.55 -27.89
CA GLN A 119 -22.52 20.95 -27.49
C GLN A 119 -23.47 19.78 -27.22
N SER A 120 -23.58 19.36 -25.96
CA SER A 120 -24.80 18.71 -25.46
C SER A 120 -24.94 18.81 -23.94
N SER A 121 -25.70 19.81 -23.49
CA SER A 121 -26.43 19.72 -22.23
C SER A 121 -27.83 20.31 -22.45
N THR A 122 -28.81 19.82 -21.69
CA THR A 122 -30.26 20.11 -21.79
C THR A 122 -30.94 19.87 -23.15
N LYS A 123 -31.70 18.76 -23.22
CA LYS A 123 -33.15 18.84 -23.44
C LYS A 123 -33.86 17.58 -22.95
N ARG A 124 -34.91 17.78 -22.14
CA ARG A 124 -36.09 16.90 -22.10
C ARG A 124 -37.28 17.77 -22.49
N GLU A 125 -38.03 17.28 -23.48
CA GLU A 125 -39.48 17.39 -23.64
C GLU A 125 -40.15 18.79 -23.66
N GLY A 126 -41.29 18.89 -24.35
CA GLY A 126 -42.10 20.11 -24.44
C GLY A 126 -42.05 20.79 -25.81
N ASP A 127 -43.13 20.61 -26.57
CA ASP A 127 -43.53 21.45 -27.70
C ASP A 127 -44.81 22.23 -27.32
N VAL A 128 -45.23 23.17 -28.17
CA VAL A 128 -46.31 24.16 -27.98
C VAL A 128 -45.90 25.32 -27.07
N GLY A 129 -46.00 26.53 -27.62
CA GLY A 129 -45.77 27.80 -26.91
C GLY A 129 -46.49 28.96 -27.60
N THR A 130 -46.31 30.18 -27.10
CA THR A 130 -46.76 31.43 -27.76
C THR A 130 -45.93 32.64 -27.32
N GLU A 131 -46.14 33.77 -27.98
CA GLU A 131 -45.26 34.93 -28.09
C GLU A 131 -45.16 35.90 -26.88
N THR A 132 -44.21 36.85 -27.01
CA THR A 132 -44.24 38.28 -26.57
C THR A 132 -43.36 38.81 -25.40
N ASP A 133 -42.53 39.77 -25.81
CA ASP A 133 -42.12 41.06 -25.21
C ASP A 133 -41.13 41.24 -24.02
N LYS A 134 -39.97 41.79 -24.40
CA LYS A 134 -39.12 42.83 -23.76
C LYS A 134 -39.36 43.19 -22.28
N ARG A 135 -38.26 43.13 -21.50
CA ARG A 135 -37.51 44.34 -21.08
C ARG A 135 -36.19 44.06 -20.33
N ASP A 136 -35.23 44.96 -20.51
CA ASP A 136 -33.99 45.05 -19.73
C ASP A 136 -34.23 45.49 -18.27
N THR A 137 -33.31 45.14 -17.36
CA THR A 137 -32.88 46.06 -16.30
C THR A 137 -31.48 45.73 -15.78
N LYS A 138 -30.77 46.74 -15.26
CA LYS A 138 -29.31 46.70 -15.00
C LYS A 138 -28.95 47.28 -13.62
N LYS A 139 -28.54 46.42 -12.68
CA LYS A 139 -27.88 46.74 -11.39
C LYS A 139 -27.20 45.46 -10.89
N LEU A 140 -25.89 45.30 -10.67
CA LEU A 140 -24.71 46.18 -10.47
C LEU A 140 -24.44 46.57 -8.99
N LYS A 141 -23.44 45.87 -8.41
CA LYS A 141 -22.78 46.05 -7.09
C LYS A 141 -23.63 45.63 -5.86
N THR A 142 -23.03 45.23 -4.73
CA THR A 142 -21.62 45.36 -4.25
C THR A 142 -20.91 44.03 -3.91
N HIS A 143 -19.58 44.11 -3.74
CA HIS A 143 -18.77 43.15 -2.97
C HIS A 143 -19.12 43.22 -1.48
N GLU A 144 -18.83 42.15 -0.75
CA GLU A 144 -17.85 42.22 0.35
C GLU A 144 -17.17 40.85 0.53
N ASN A 145 -16.00 40.82 1.19
CA ASN A 145 -15.15 39.64 1.29
C ASN A 145 -15.39 38.87 2.60
N GLU A 146 -15.12 37.57 2.62
CA GLU A 146 -14.35 36.97 3.72
C GLU A 146 -13.73 35.62 3.29
N GLU A 147 -12.41 35.48 3.48
CA GLU A 147 -11.72 34.20 3.32
C GLU A 147 -11.69 33.47 4.66
N ILE A 148 -12.37 32.33 4.76
CA ILE A 148 -12.14 31.38 5.85
C ILE A 148 -11.89 30.00 5.23
N GLY A 149 -10.66 29.52 5.32
CA GLY A 149 -10.29 28.18 4.89
C GLY A 149 -10.87 27.12 5.83
N GLN A 150 -11.41 26.04 5.27
CA GLN A 150 -11.79 24.85 6.03
C GLN A 150 -11.30 23.58 5.33
N GLU A 151 -10.42 22.84 6.01
CA GLU A 151 -10.00 21.51 5.59
C GLU A 151 -11.18 20.54 5.65
N LYS A 152 -11.49 19.88 4.52
CA LYS A 152 -12.59 18.92 4.47
C LYS A 152 -12.18 17.58 5.09
N LYS A 153 -12.41 17.44 6.40
CA LYS A 153 -12.44 16.13 7.07
C LYS A 153 -13.48 15.24 6.39
N ASN A 154 -13.03 14.16 5.73
CA ASN A 154 -13.90 13.17 5.12
C ASN A 154 -14.52 12.26 6.20
N VAL A 155 -15.74 12.57 6.63
CA VAL A 155 -16.55 11.67 7.46
C VAL A 155 -17.14 10.58 6.57
N THR A 156 -16.68 9.34 6.71
CA THR A 156 -17.23 8.17 6.00
C THR A 156 -18.53 7.71 6.65
N ASN A 157 -19.63 7.80 5.90
CA ASN A 157 -21.00 7.55 6.35
C ASN A 157 -21.34 6.04 6.38
N GLU A 158 -20.52 5.23 7.07
CA GLU A 158 -20.86 3.82 7.40
C GLU A 158 -21.78 3.79 8.63
N LYS A 159 -22.77 2.89 8.66
CA LYS A 159 -23.75 2.77 9.75
C LYS A 159 -23.71 1.39 10.40
N ILE A 160 -23.74 1.33 11.73
CA ILE A 160 -23.80 0.07 12.48
C ILE A 160 -25.23 -0.48 12.43
N VAL A 161 -25.35 -1.76 12.09
CA VAL A 161 -26.61 -2.51 11.98
C VAL A 161 -26.53 -3.79 12.81
N ALA A 162 -27.61 -4.14 13.51
CA ALA A 162 -27.76 -5.44 14.17
C ALA A 162 -29.09 -6.09 13.75
N GLU A 163 -29.06 -7.39 13.44
CA GLU A 163 -30.27 -8.18 13.19
C GLU A 163 -30.03 -9.68 13.45
N TYR A 164 -31.11 -10.45 13.60
CA TYR A 164 -31.03 -11.90 13.47
C TYR A 164 -30.82 -12.30 12.01
N ALA A 165 -29.91 -13.25 11.76
CA ALA A 165 -29.51 -13.64 10.43
C ALA A 165 -30.66 -14.31 9.64
N LYS A 166 -31.22 -13.56 8.67
CA LYS A 166 -32.37 -13.99 7.83
C LYS A 166 -32.16 -15.29 7.05
N SER A 167 -30.91 -15.73 6.85
CA SER A 167 -30.56 -17.09 6.40
C SER A 167 -29.08 -17.38 6.68
N GLY A 168 -28.72 -18.66 6.79
CA GLY A 168 -27.33 -19.14 6.96
C GLY A 168 -26.41 -18.99 5.74
N ARG A 169 -26.66 -17.98 4.88
CA ARG A 169 -25.88 -17.70 3.66
C ARG A 169 -24.78 -16.66 3.85
N SER A 170 -24.80 -15.91 4.95
CA SER A 170 -23.76 -14.94 5.30
C SER A 170 -22.57 -15.63 5.98
N SER A 171 -21.35 -15.23 5.60
CA SER A 171 -20.14 -15.49 6.38
C SER A 171 -19.64 -14.22 7.08
N CYS A 172 -19.03 -14.42 8.25
CA CYS A 172 -18.44 -13.37 9.07
C CYS A 172 -17.15 -12.84 8.44
N LYS A 173 -16.96 -11.52 8.38
CA LYS A 173 -15.77 -10.92 7.76
C LYS A 173 -14.48 -10.99 8.59
N LYS A 174 -14.56 -11.31 9.89
CA LYS A 174 -13.39 -11.55 10.76
C LYS A 174 -12.88 -13.00 10.66
N CYS A 175 -13.70 -13.98 11.04
CA CYS A 175 -13.30 -15.39 11.10
C CYS A 175 -13.57 -16.18 9.80
N SER A 176 -14.22 -15.60 8.79
CA SER A 176 -14.69 -16.26 7.55
C SER A 176 -15.76 -17.36 7.71
N GLU A 177 -16.03 -17.81 8.94
CA GLU A 177 -17.05 -18.82 9.22
C GLU A 177 -18.48 -18.38 8.90
N LYS A 178 -19.36 -19.36 8.70
CA LYS A 178 -20.78 -19.10 8.47
C LYS A 178 -21.46 -18.53 9.72
N ILE A 179 -22.37 -17.59 9.50
CA ILE A 179 -23.28 -17.08 10.51
C ILE A 179 -24.58 -17.87 10.34
N GLU A 180 -25.02 -18.58 11.37
CA GLU A 180 -26.18 -19.48 11.29
C GLU A 180 -27.51 -18.73 11.14
N SER A 181 -28.50 -19.38 10.53
CA SER A 181 -29.85 -18.81 10.40
C SER A 181 -30.46 -18.52 11.78
N LYS A 182 -31.07 -17.35 11.96
CA LYS A 182 -31.61 -16.83 13.23
C LYS A 182 -30.58 -16.50 14.34
N SER A 183 -29.28 -16.71 14.13
CA SER A 183 -28.26 -16.22 15.07
C SER A 183 -28.14 -14.70 15.02
N LEU A 184 -27.75 -14.06 16.13
CA LEU A 184 -27.54 -12.60 16.17
C LEU A 184 -26.26 -12.23 15.41
N ARG A 185 -26.36 -11.22 14.54
CA ARG A 185 -25.21 -10.68 13.79
C ARG A 185 -25.20 -9.16 13.77
N MET A 186 -24.00 -8.61 13.77
CA MET A 186 -23.76 -7.18 13.57
C MET A 186 -23.12 -6.95 12.19
N GLY A 187 -23.19 -5.72 11.69
CA GLY A 187 -22.48 -5.35 10.49
C GLY A 187 -22.42 -3.85 10.23
N LEU A 188 -21.38 -3.44 9.52
CA LEU A 188 -21.26 -2.08 8.98
C LEU A 188 -21.96 -2.05 7.62
N SER A 189 -23.03 -1.27 7.48
CA SER A 189 -23.63 -0.99 6.18
C SER A 189 -23.07 0.30 5.58
N SER A 190 -22.66 0.22 4.32
CA SER A 190 -22.24 1.38 3.53
C SER A 190 -22.81 1.30 2.13
N TRP A 191 -22.99 2.48 1.52
CA TRP A 191 -23.54 2.62 0.19
C TRP A 191 -22.40 2.70 -0.82
N ASP A 192 -22.42 1.87 -1.85
CA ASP A 192 -21.42 1.91 -2.90
C ASP A 192 -21.66 3.06 -3.88
N SER A 193 -20.67 3.38 -4.72
CA SER A 193 -20.75 4.43 -5.74
C SER A 193 -21.74 4.14 -6.90
N ARG A 194 -22.53 3.07 -6.78
CA ARG A 194 -23.60 2.66 -7.71
C ARG A 194 -24.98 2.67 -7.04
N GLY A 195 -25.07 3.04 -5.75
CA GLY A 195 -26.31 3.18 -5.00
C GLY A 195 -26.80 1.93 -4.28
N PHE A 196 -25.96 0.90 -4.08
CA PHE A 196 -26.36 -0.32 -3.35
C PHE A 196 -25.87 -0.30 -1.89
N GLU A 197 -26.79 -0.51 -0.93
CA GLU A 197 -26.43 -0.75 0.49
C GLU A 197 -25.77 -2.14 0.63
N ASN A 198 -24.54 -2.18 1.14
CA ASN A 198 -23.73 -3.37 1.30
C ASN A 198 -23.31 -3.52 2.76
N THR A 199 -23.75 -4.59 3.43
CA THR A 199 -23.47 -4.83 4.86
C THR A 199 -22.36 -5.86 5.05
N LYS A 200 -21.26 -5.43 5.66
CA LYS A 200 -20.16 -6.30 6.11
C LYS A 200 -20.63 -7.02 7.39
N TRP A 201 -21.08 -8.28 7.28
CA TRP A 201 -21.62 -9.04 8.43
C TRP A 201 -20.54 -9.73 9.28
N HIS A 202 -20.78 -9.80 10.59
CA HIS A 202 -19.93 -10.46 11.60
C HIS A 202 -20.80 -11.21 12.63
N HIS A 203 -20.27 -12.26 13.27
CA HIS A 203 -20.81 -12.73 14.56
C HIS A 203 -20.63 -11.65 15.63
N LEU A 204 -21.38 -11.74 16.74
CA LEU A 204 -21.33 -10.78 17.85
C LEU A 204 -19.90 -10.56 18.37
N ASP A 205 -19.22 -11.63 18.78
CA ASP A 205 -17.83 -11.64 19.30
C ASP A 205 -16.77 -11.41 18.18
N CYS A 206 -17.26 -11.17 16.96
CA CYS A 206 -16.46 -10.92 15.78
C CYS A 206 -16.62 -9.50 15.22
N PHE A 207 -17.44 -8.65 15.85
CA PHE A 207 -17.63 -7.26 15.46
C PHE A 207 -16.78 -6.34 16.33
N PHE A 208 -15.81 -5.66 15.72
CA PHE A 208 -15.05 -4.58 16.36
C PHE A 208 -15.09 -3.37 15.41
N PRO A 209 -15.75 -2.25 15.78
CA PRO A 209 -15.58 -1.00 15.04
C PRO A 209 -14.15 -0.50 15.26
N VAL A 210 -13.53 0.05 14.20
CA VAL A 210 -12.11 0.45 14.22
C VAL A 210 -11.93 1.93 14.62
N ASP A 211 -13.00 2.73 14.54
CA ASP A 211 -13.03 4.11 15.03
C ASP A 211 -13.77 4.18 16.37
N ALA A 212 -13.13 4.79 17.37
CA ALA A 212 -13.62 4.90 18.74
C ALA A 212 -14.42 6.18 18.97
N ASP A 213 -15.63 6.23 18.42
CA ASP A 213 -16.74 7.04 18.95
C ASP A 213 -17.92 6.09 19.17
N LEU A 214 -18.21 5.74 20.43
CA LEU A 214 -19.20 4.72 20.76
C LEU A 214 -20.63 5.22 20.54
N VAL A 215 -21.12 4.97 19.33
CA VAL A 215 -22.55 4.89 18.97
C VAL A 215 -23.29 4.14 20.09
N SER A 216 -24.21 4.82 20.80
CA SER A 216 -24.97 4.19 21.87
C SER A 216 -25.76 3.00 21.33
N ALA A 217 -26.02 1.99 22.16
CA ALA A 217 -26.72 0.78 21.73
C ALA A 217 -28.06 1.08 21.04
N GLU A 218 -28.77 2.11 21.51
CA GLU A 218 -30.04 2.62 20.98
C GLU A 218 -29.93 3.22 19.57
N SER A 219 -28.73 3.66 19.16
CA SER A 219 -28.46 4.25 17.83
C SER A 219 -27.94 3.25 16.79
N ILE A 220 -27.86 1.96 17.15
CA ILE A 220 -27.62 0.86 16.20
C ILE A 220 -28.90 0.55 15.41
N LYS A 221 -28.82 0.58 14.06
CA LYS A 221 -29.96 0.27 13.17
C LYS A 221 -30.44 -1.17 13.40
N GLY A 222 -31.68 -1.34 13.83
CA GLY A 222 -32.30 -2.65 14.12
C GLY A 222 -32.20 -3.12 15.59
N PHE A 223 -31.59 -2.34 16.49
CA PHE A 223 -31.47 -2.71 17.92
C PHE A 223 -32.82 -2.96 18.60
N ALA A 224 -33.82 -2.11 18.33
CA ALA A 224 -35.15 -2.21 18.92
C ALA A 224 -35.93 -3.46 18.46
N ASP A 225 -35.55 -4.08 17.34
CA ASP A 225 -36.16 -5.30 16.80
C ASP A 225 -35.58 -6.60 17.41
N LEU A 226 -34.58 -6.47 18.29
CA LEU A 226 -33.97 -7.59 19.02
C LEU A 226 -34.74 -7.93 20.31
N LYS A 227 -34.59 -9.15 20.81
CA LYS A 227 -35.15 -9.54 22.12
C LYS A 227 -34.46 -8.78 23.26
N SER A 228 -35.19 -8.58 24.37
CA SER A 228 -34.68 -8.06 25.66
C SER A 228 -33.28 -8.58 26.01
N ASP A 229 -33.14 -9.90 26.03
CA ASP A 229 -31.95 -10.60 26.50
C ASP A 229 -30.74 -10.34 25.59
N ASP A 230 -30.98 -10.06 24.31
CA ASP A 230 -29.96 -9.76 23.30
C ASP A 230 -29.66 -8.26 23.21
N GLN A 231 -30.67 -7.40 23.47
CA GLN A 231 -30.47 -5.97 23.72
C GLN A 231 -29.59 -5.74 24.96
N GLU A 232 -29.80 -6.48 26.05
CA GLU A 232 -28.98 -6.42 27.26
C GLU A 232 -27.55 -6.91 27.02
N LYS A 233 -27.34 -8.00 26.28
CA LYS A 233 -25.99 -8.45 25.87
C LYS A 233 -25.26 -7.38 25.06
N LEU A 234 -25.92 -6.74 24.10
CA LEU A 234 -25.33 -5.66 23.31
C LEU A 234 -25.00 -4.43 24.16
N LYS A 235 -25.90 -4.00 25.06
CA LYS A 235 -25.62 -2.90 26.01
C LYS A 235 -24.45 -3.24 26.92
N LYS A 236 -24.38 -4.48 27.41
CA LYS A 236 -23.28 -4.97 28.25
C LYS A 236 -21.95 -4.97 27.49
N LEU A 237 -21.90 -5.51 26.27
CA LEU A 237 -20.70 -5.52 25.44
C LEU A 237 -20.17 -4.11 25.13
N VAL A 238 -21.06 -3.14 24.89
CA VAL A 238 -20.66 -1.73 24.69
C VAL A 238 -20.17 -1.10 26.00
N ALA A 239 -20.79 -1.40 27.13
CA ALA A 239 -20.40 -0.84 28.43
C ALA A 239 -19.10 -1.46 29.01
N GLU A 240 -18.82 -2.73 28.74
CA GLU A 240 -17.59 -3.39 29.21
C GLU A 240 -16.33 -2.88 28.48
N GLN A 241 -16.47 -2.28 27.29
CA GLN A 241 -15.35 -1.59 26.62
C GLN A 241 -14.96 -0.26 27.30
N ASP A 242 -15.88 0.39 28.01
CA ASP A 242 -15.69 1.75 28.57
C ASP A 242 -14.98 1.73 29.95
N GLN A 243 -15.04 0.61 30.67
CA GLN A 243 -14.51 0.51 32.04
C GLN A 243 -13.04 0.07 32.14
N SER A 244 -12.40 -0.32 31.04
CA SER A 244 -11.00 -0.82 31.05
C SER A 244 -9.92 0.26 31.31
N CYS A 245 -10.29 1.54 31.42
CA CYS A 245 -9.35 2.66 31.32
C CYS A 245 -8.96 3.37 32.65
N LYS A 246 -9.30 2.85 33.85
CA LYS A 246 -9.11 3.60 35.12
C LYS A 246 -8.62 2.78 36.33
N LYS A 247 -7.34 2.43 36.32
CA LYS A 247 -6.36 2.12 37.43
C LYS A 247 -5.14 1.46 36.75
N SER A 248 -3.88 1.63 37.16
CA SER A 248 -3.29 2.01 38.46
C SER A 248 -2.08 2.97 38.33
N ASN A 249 -1.21 3.01 39.37
CA ASN A 249 0.07 3.75 39.57
C ASN A 249 -0.11 5.03 40.43
N GLU A 250 0.72 5.34 41.45
CA GLU A 250 1.93 4.73 42.06
C GLU A 250 2.03 5.26 43.54
N ASP A 251 2.67 4.65 44.55
CA ASP A 251 3.05 3.23 44.79
C ASP A 251 3.30 2.98 46.32
N GLY A 252 4.37 2.26 46.73
CA GLY A 252 4.70 1.89 48.13
C GLY A 252 5.22 3.03 49.04
N GLU A 253 5.46 2.80 50.34
CA GLU A 253 5.54 1.57 51.17
C GLU A 253 4.86 1.80 52.57
N THR A 254 4.96 1.00 53.65
CA THR A 254 5.73 -0.22 54.03
C THR A 254 4.94 -1.10 55.03
N GLU A 255 5.34 -2.38 55.13
CA GLU A 255 5.07 -3.43 56.16
C GLU A 255 3.87 -3.40 57.15
N LEU A 256 3.22 -4.58 57.21
CA LEU A 256 2.48 -5.23 58.31
C LEU A 256 0.98 -4.89 58.59
N GLN A 257 0.14 -5.80 58.06
CA GLN A 257 -1.06 -6.44 58.66
C GLN A 257 -2.48 -5.83 58.52
N GLU A 258 -3.40 -6.73 58.10
CA GLU A 258 -4.87 -6.81 58.30
C GLU A 258 -5.89 -5.82 57.65
N SER A 259 -6.59 -6.35 56.63
CA SER A 259 -8.05 -6.27 56.31
C SER A 259 -8.84 -4.95 56.05
N ASP A 260 -9.56 -4.98 54.91
CA ASP A 260 -10.90 -4.41 54.60
C ASP A 260 -11.15 -2.91 54.28
N GLN A 261 -11.46 -2.66 52.99
CA GLN A 261 -12.56 -1.83 52.42
C GLN A 261 -12.67 -0.28 52.66
N LYS A 262 -12.58 0.50 51.56
CA LYS A 262 -13.69 1.33 50.93
C LYS A 262 -13.42 2.83 50.54
N SER A 263 -13.37 3.07 49.21
CA SER A 263 -13.83 4.25 48.40
C SER A 263 -13.20 5.68 48.47
N GLU A 264 -13.21 6.35 47.28
CA GLU A 264 -13.07 7.82 47.01
C GLU A 264 -11.63 8.45 47.13
N LYS A 265 -11.19 9.62 46.60
CA LYS A 265 -11.42 10.56 45.43
C LYS A 265 -10.43 11.78 45.60
N ILE A 266 -9.94 12.64 44.66
CA ILE A 266 -9.93 12.90 43.19
C ILE A 266 -8.57 13.59 42.81
N SER A 267 -8.14 13.57 41.53
CA SER A 267 -7.18 14.49 40.82
C SER A 267 -5.69 14.57 41.27
N GLY A 268 -4.68 14.77 40.39
CA GLY A 268 -4.63 14.66 38.91
C GLY A 268 -3.76 15.70 38.17
N SER A 269 -2.81 15.25 37.33
CA SER A 269 -2.22 15.96 36.17
C SER A 269 -1.39 14.95 35.33
N PRO A 270 -1.24 15.09 33.99
CA PRO A 270 -0.64 14.05 33.13
C PRO A 270 0.74 14.40 32.54
N ASP A 271 1.49 13.38 32.11
CA ASP A 271 2.17 13.37 30.80
C ASP A 271 2.46 11.93 30.32
N GLU A 272 2.77 11.78 29.02
CA GLU A 272 3.26 10.58 28.30
C GLU A 272 2.40 9.27 28.31
N ALA A 273 1.74 8.96 27.17
CA ALA A 273 1.23 7.60 26.87
C ALA A 273 0.99 7.33 25.37
N ILE A 274 1.85 6.57 24.68
CA ILE A 274 1.55 5.92 23.38
C ILE A 274 2.15 4.51 23.31
N GLY A 275 1.47 3.53 23.91
CA GLY A 275 1.91 2.13 23.98
C GLY A 275 0.82 1.13 23.56
N SER A 276 0.53 1.02 22.26
CA SER A 276 -0.32 -0.07 21.75
C SER A 276 0.50 -1.36 21.66
N GLU A 277 0.25 -2.25 22.62
CA GLU A 277 0.88 -3.57 22.76
C GLU A 277 0.47 -4.51 21.60
N ILE A 278 1.45 -5.20 21.02
CA ILE A 278 1.18 -6.21 19.99
C ILE A 278 0.92 -7.53 20.70
N ALA A 279 -0.29 -8.08 20.54
CA ALA A 279 -0.68 -9.38 21.10
C ALA A 279 0.02 -10.56 20.40
N TYR A 280 1.32 -10.68 20.63
CA TYR A 280 2.16 -11.79 20.18
C TYR A 280 2.01 -12.98 21.13
N ALA A 281 1.38 -14.03 20.63
CA ALA A 281 1.24 -15.30 21.35
C ALA A 281 1.89 -16.41 20.51
N VAL A 282 2.61 -17.32 21.16
CA VAL A 282 3.28 -18.45 20.49
C VAL A 282 2.27 -19.34 19.74
N SER A 283 1.02 -19.42 20.20
CA SER A 283 -0.09 -20.09 19.52
C SER A 283 -0.51 -19.47 18.17
N ASN A 284 -0.10 -18.23 17.89
CA ASN A 284 -0.34 -17.53 16.62
C ASN A 284 0.86 -17.65 15.64
N VAL A 285 1.95 -18.28 16.05
CA VAL A 285 3.13 -18.57 15.24
C VAL A 285 2.88 -19.79 14.35
N LYS A 286 3.44 -19.80 13.12
CA LYS A 286 3.25 -20.88 12.14
C LYS A 286 4.53 -21.23 11.39
N ASP A 287 4.65 -22.49 10.97
CA ASP A 287 5.68 -22.98 10.05
C ASP A 287 5.32 -22.78 8.56
N ASP A 288 4.17 -22.15 8.28
CA ASP A 288 3.71 -21.78 6.95
C ASP A 288 3.30 -20.30 6.88
N TYR A 289 3.55 -19.65 5.74
CA TYR A 289 2.92 -18.38 5.41
C TYR A 289 1.85 -18.56 4.32
N LYS A 290 0.59 -18.73 4.75
CA LYS A 290 -0.60 -18.79 3.89
C LYS A 290 -0.48 -19.88 2.80
N GLY A 291 -0.13 -21.10 3.21
CA GLY A 291 0.05 -22.26 2.35
C GLY A 291 1.37 -22.31 1.59
N ALA A 292 2.37 -21.51 1.99
CA ALA A 292 3.75 -21.67 1.57
C ALA A 292 4.62 -22.11 2.76
N THR A 293 5.28 -23.25 2.63
CA THR A 293 6.13 -23.87 3.65
C THR A 293 7.36 -23.01 3.91
N LEU A 294 7.74 -22.85 5.17
CA LEU A 294 8.97 -22.18 5.58
C LEU A 294 10.08 -23.19 5.91
N GLN A 295 11.33 -22.75 5.90
CA GLN A 295 12.46 -23.56 6.38
C GLN A 295 12.42 -23.65 7.93
N PRO A 296 13.02 -24.66 8.59
CA PRO A 296 12.72 -24.97 10.00
C PRO A 296 12.85 -23.83 11.03
N LYS A 297 13.83 -22.92 10.86
CA LYS A 297 14.02 -21.73 11.71
C LYS A 297 13.17 -20.51 11.29
N TRP A 298 12.53 -20.54 10.13
CA TRP A 298 11.72 -19.44 9.62
C TRP A 298 10.25 -19.65 9.98
N LYS A 299 9.63 -18.65 10.61
CA LYS A 299 8.24 -18.70 11.09
C LYS A 299 7.41 -17.55 10.54
N ALA A 300 6.10 -17.70 10.57
CA ALA A 300 5.13 -16.66 10.26
C ALA A 300 4.35 -16.22 11.50
N PHE A 301 4.06 -14.93 11.59
CA PHE A 301 3.13 -14.34 12.56
C PHE A 301 2.33 -13.25 11.86
N GLN A 302 1.00 -13.32 11.89
CA GLN A 302 0.09 -12.39 11.19
C GLN A 302 0.46 -12.16 9.70
N THR A 303 1.10 -11.04 9.36
CA THR A 303 1.56 -10.68 8.01
C THR A 303 3.09 -10.56 7.87
N ILE A 304 3.86 -10.94 8.91
CA ILE A 304 5.31 -11.08 8.88
C ILE A 304 5.76 -12.53 8.74
N ILE A 305 6.92 -12.71 8.09
CA ILE A 305 7.78 -13.89 8.23
C ILE A 305 9.03 -13.43 8.98
N TYR A 306 9.55 -14.22 9.92
CA TYR A 306 10.77 -13.91 10.65
C TYR A 306 11.66 -15.14 10.82
N LEU A 307 12.96 -14.90 11.03
CA LEU A 307 13.93 -15.92 11.40
C LEU A 307 13.95 -16.04 12.93
N GLU A 308 13.78 -17.24 13.48
CA GLU A 308 13.98 -17.48 14.91
C GLU A 308 15.44 -17.26 15.32
N ARG A 309 15.66 -17.06 16.62
CA ARG A 309 16.99 -16.81 17.17
C ARG A 309 17.96 -17.92 16.76
N ASP A 310 19.10 -17.53 16.20
CA ASP A 310 20.19 -18.46 15.92
C ASP A 310 21.15 -18.54 17.12
N ASP A 311 21.96 -19.60 17.18
CA ASP A 311 22.96 -19.78 18.22
C ASP A 311 23.98 -18.64 18.17
N GLY A 312 24.16 -17.96 19.30
CA GLY A 312 24.98 -16.74 19.40
C GLY A 312 24.25 -15.43 19.06
N LEU A 313 22.97 -15.44 18.68
CA LEU A 313 22.21 -14.18 18.56
C LEU A 313 21.96 -13.59 19.95
N HIS A 314 22.80 -12.63 20.35
CA HIS A 314 22.71 -11.96 21.64
C HIS A 314 21.70 -10.80 21.63
N ASP A 315 20.98 -10.65 22.74
CA ASP A 315 20.17 -9.48 23.02
C ASP A 315 21.05 -8.32 23.47
N SER A 316 20.67 -7.09 23.12
CA SER A 316 21.48 -5.91 23.42
C SER A 316 20.60 -4.68 23.57
N LYS A 317 21.08 -3.70 24.35
CA LYS A 317 20.54 -2.34 24.33
C LYS A 317 20.88 -1.60 23.02
N LYS A 318 21.92 -2.04 22.29
CA LYS A 318 22.37 -1.40 21.04
C LYS A 318 21.88 -2.20 19.84
N ILE A 319 21.03 -1.59 19.01
CA ILE A 319 20.47 -2.21 17.82
C ILE A 319 21.04 -1.53 16.58
N ALA A 320 21.70 -2.31 15.73
CA ALA A 320 22.07 -1.91 14.38
C ALA A 320 21.08 -2.55 13.42
N ALA A 321 20.17 -1.76 12.86
CA ALA A 321 19.08 -2.25 12.03
C ALA A 321 19.18 -1.79 10.57
N PHE A 322 18.74 -2.63 9.63
CA PHE A 322 18.99 -2.45 8.19
C PHE A 322 17.76 -2.81 7.33
N ASP A 323 17.62 -2.24 6.12
CA ASP A 323 16.91 -2.92 5.01
C ASP A 323 17.84 -3.92 4.30
N PHE A 324 17.33 -4.66 3.32
CA PHE A 324 18.04 -5.64 2.53
C PHE A 324 18.12 -5.32 1.03
N ASP A 325 17.04 -4.87 0.39
CA ASP A 325 16.85 -4.83 -1.07
C ASP A 325 17.22 -3.45 -1.66
N GLY A 326 18.51 -3.12 -1.61
CA GLY A 326 19.04 -1.80 -1.97
C GLY A 326 20.05 -1.28 -0.94
N CYS A 327 19.85 -1.64 0.34
CA CYS A 327 20.78 -1.36 1.43
C CYS A 327 21.93 -2.38 1.52
N LEU A 328 21.63 -3.64 1.89
CA LEU A 328 22.66 -4.66 2.12
C LEU A 328 23.00 -5.49 0.88
N ALA A 329 21.99 -5.79 0.06
CA ALA A 329 22.11 -6.61 -1.12
C ALA A 329 21.58 -5.86 -2.35
N LYS A 330 22.37 -5.85 -3.42
CA LYS A 330 21.94 -5.43 -4.74
C LYS A 330 21.15 -6.56 -5.38
N THR A 331 19.82 -6.46 -5.31
CA THR A 331 18.90 -7.48 -5.82
C THR A 331 18.33 -7.02 -7.17
N SER A 332 18.16 -7.97 -8.10
CA SER A 332 17.73 -7.64 -9.45
C SER A 332 16.23 -7.86 -9.60
N VAL A 333 15.44 -6.79 -9.73
CA VAL A 333 13.99 -6.87 -10.05
C VAL A 333 13.67 -7.60 -11.36
N GLN A 334 14.68 -7.94 -12.17
CA GLN A 334 14.56 -8.73 -13.40
C GLN A 334 14.90 -10.23 -13.21
N ARG A 335 15.51 -10.64 -12.08
CA ARG A 335 15.93 -12.02 -11.81
C ARG A 335 15.34 -12.53 -10.49
N VAL A 336 14.59 -13.63 -10.55
CA VAL A 336 13.99 -14.29 -9.39
C VAL A 336 14.82 -15.54 -9.05
N GLY A 337 15.01 -15.81 -7.77
CA GLY A 337 15.73 -16.97 -7.23
C GLY A 337 16.59 -16.63 -6.02
N ALA A 338 16.88 -17.63 -5.18
CA ALA A 338 17.72 -17.47 -3.98
C ALA A 338 19.09 -16.84 -4.27
N ASN A 339 19.68 -17.13 -5.43
CA ASN A 339 21.01 -16.65 -5.85
C ASN A 339 20.95 -15.36 -6.69
N ALA A 340 19.81 -14.66 -6.78
CA ALA A 340 19.61 -13.51 -7.67
C ALA A 340 20.07 -12.16 -7.10
N TRP A 341 21.19 -12.16 -6.34
CA TRP A 341 21.70 -11.01 -5.59
C TRP A 341 23.22 -10.89 -5.67
N SER A 342 23.75 -9.74 -5.27
CA SER A 342 25.15 -9.54 -4.84
C SER A 342 25.17 -8.62 -3.62
N LEU A 343 26.31 -8.49 -2.93
CA LEU A 343 26.50 -7.38 -1.99
C LEU A 343 26.22 -6.03 -2.67
N MET A 344 25.73 -5.06 -1.90
CA MET A 344 25.63 -3.67 -2.36
C MET A 344 27.02 -2.99 -2.33
N TYR A 345 27.73 -3.10 -1.20
CA TYR A 345 29.11 -2.64 -1.00
C TYR A 345 30.00 -3.77 -0.46
N ALA A 346 31.28 -3.80 -0.87
CA ALA A 346 32.22 -4.87 -0.47
C ALA A 346 32.67 -4.79 1.00
N SER A 347 32.45 -3.65 1.65
CA SER A 347 32.72 -3.37 3.07
C SER A 347 31.74 -4.05 4.03
N ILE A 348 30.50 -4.31 3.58
CA ILE A 348 29.36 -4.75 4.43
C ILE A 348 29.71 -5.92 5.37
N PRO A 349 30.33 -7.03 4.92
CA PRO A 349 30.64 -8.15 5.80
C PRO A 349 31.52 -7.74 6.98
N LYS A 350 32.57 -6.95 6.72
CA LYS A 350 33.49 -6.45 7.75
C LYS A 350 32.81 -5.47 8.71
N LYS A 351 31.96 -4.57 8.19
CA LYS A 351 31.29 -3.57 9.04
C LYS A 351 30.24 -4.20 9.95
N LEU A 352 29.47 -5.18 9.46
CA LEU A 352 28.55 -5.98 10.28
C LEU A 352 29.30 -6.85 11.30
N GLN A 353 30.43 -7.45 10.93
CA GLN A 353 31.31 -8.16 11.87
C GLN A 353 31.84 -7.23 12.98
N SER A 354 32.27 -6.01 12.66
CA SER A 354 32.67 -5.02 13.68
C SER A 354 31.51 -4.74 14.63
N LEU A 355 30.35 -4.33 14.10
CA LEU A 355 29.17 -4.01 14.92
C LEU A 355 28.77 -5.15 15.86
N TYR A 356 28.78 -6.39 15.38
CA TYR A 356 28.52 -7.56 16.23
C TYR A 356 29.56 -7.70 17.36
N ASN A 357 30.85 -7.58 17.05
CA ASN A 357 31.94 -7.62 18.05
C ASN A 357 31.89 -6.42 19.03
N ASP A 358 31.42 -5.27 18.55
CA ASP A 358 31.17 -4.05 19.34
C ASP A 358 29.93 -4.22 20.24
N GLY A 359 29.21 -5.34 20.20
CA GLY A 359 28.06 -5.64 21.04
C GLY A 359 26.73 -5.07 20.54
N TYR A 360 26.61 -4.80 19.23
CA TYR A 360 25.32 -4.51 18.60
C TYR A 360 24.59 -5.80 18.22
N LYS A 361 23.29 -5.83 18.51
CA LYS A 361 22.39 -6.80 17.90
C LYS A 361 22.06 -6.35 16.48
N LEU A 362 22.29 -7.24 15.52
CA LEU A 362 22.06 -6.96 14.11
C LEU A 362 20.65 -7.40 13.71
N VAL A 363 19.88 -6.50 13.08
CA VAL A 363 18.49 -6.78 12.68
C VAL A 363 18.23 -6.33 11.23
N ILE A 364 17.56 -7.17 10.45
CA ILE A 364 17.06 -6.81 9.11
C ILE A 364 15.54 -6.67 9.15
N PHE A 365 15.03 -5.50 8.74
CA PHE A 365 13.61 -5.18 8.58
C PHE A 365 13.33 -4.89 7.11
N THR A 366 12.57 -5.75 6.42
CA THR A 366 12.45 -5.68 4.95
C THR A 366 11.05 -5.97 4.40
N ASN A 367 10.73 -5.40 3.22
CA ASN A 367 9.35 -5.08 2.80
C ASN A 367 8.84 -5.91 1.59
N GLU A 368 8.86 -7.25 1.65
CA GLU A 368 8.63 -8.16 0.50
C GLU A 368 7.14 -8.39 0.12
N SER A 369 6.52 -7.40 -0.53
CA SER A 369 5.09 -7.49 -0.91
C SER A 369 4.77 -8.54 -1.97
N ASN A 370 5.75 -9.14 -2.65
CA ASN A 370 5.50 -10.16 -3.67
C ASN A 370 4.94 -11.46 -3.06
N ILE A 371 5.30 -11.78 -1.81
CA ILE A 371 4.78 -12.97 -1.09
C ILE A 371 3.25 -12.90 -0.91
N GLU A 372 2.69 -11.71 -0.65
CA GLU A 372 1.23 -11.56 -0.58
C GLU A 372 0.58 -11.40 -1.97
N ARG A 373 1.21 -10.64 -2.88
CA ARG A 373 0.67 -10.38 -4.24
C ARG A 373 0.61 -11.64 -5.09
N TRP A 374 1.65 -12.48 -5.08
CA TRP A 374 1.83 -13.60 -6.01
C TRP A 374 1.17 -14.88 -5.49
N LYS A 375 -0.15 -14.86 -5.21
CA LYS A 375 -0.88 -15.97 -4.58
C LYS A 375 -0.57 -17.36 -5.17
N ASN A 376 -0.51 -17.48 -6.50
CA ASN A 376 -0.27 -18.75 -7.20
C ASN A 376 1.22 -19.10 -7.38
N LYS A 377 2.14 -18.25 -6.90
CA LYS A 377 3.61 -18.46 -6.91
C LYS A 377 4.24 -18.08 -5.57
N ARG A 378 3.47 -18.18 -4.47
CA ARG A 378 3.90 -17.70 -3.15
C ARG A 378 5.15 -18.40 -2.66
N GLN A 379 5.22 -19.73 -2.80
CA GLN A 379 6.41 -20.51 -2.47
C GLN A 379 7.65 -19.96 -3.18
N VAL A 380 7.58 -19.72 -4.50
CA VAL A 380 8.70 -19.16 -5.28
C VAL A 380 9.13 -17.77 -4.78
N ALA A 381 8.19 -16.94 -4.32
CA ALA A 381 8.52 -15.63 -3.72
C ALA A 381 9.17 -15.77 -2.33
N VAL A 382 8.67 -16.70 -1.50
CA VAL A 382 9.21 -17.05 -0.18
C VAL A 382 10.63 -17.63 -0.33
N ASP A 383 10.80 -18.70 -1.11
CA ASP A 383 12.09 -19.33 -1.41
C ASP A 383 13.10 -18.32 -1.95
N SER A 384 12.66 -17.44 -2.86
CA SER A 384 13.52 -16.42 -3.44
C SER A 384 13.89 -15.31 -2.46
N LYS A 385 13.11 -15.03 -1.40
CA LYS A 385 13.46 -14.01 -0.39
C LYS A 385 14.29 -14.63 0.74
N ILE A 386 13.82 -15.75 1.31
CA ILE A 386 14.51 -16.50 2.36
C ILE A 386 15.89 -16.96 1.87
N GLY A 387 15.98 -17.59 0.69
CA GLY A 387 17.27 -18.06 0.17
C GLY A 387 18.28 -16.95 -0.16
N ARG A 388 17.82 -15.71 -0.44
CA ARG A 388 18.71 -14.53 -0.54
C ARG A 388 19.25 -14.13 0.84
N LEU A 389 18.41 -14.16 1.87
CA LEU A 389 18.74 -13.79 3.24
C LEU A 389 19.66 -14.84 3.89
N ASP A 390 19.33 -16.13 3.80
CA ASP A 390 20.17 -17.23 4.31
C ASP A 390 21.57 -17.20 3.69
N ALA A 391 21.66 -17.00 2.37
CA ALA A 391 22.93 -16.88 1.66
C ALA A 391 23.73 -15.62 2.06
N PHE A 392 23.05 -14.51 2.38
CA PHE A 392 23.69 -13.30 2.88
C PHE A 392 24.22 -13.48 4.31
N ILE A 393 23.40 -13.99 5.23
CA ILE A 393 23.81 -14.25 6.62
C ILE A 393 25.02 -15.18 6.66
N LYS A 394 25.00 -16.26 5.86
CA LYS A 394 26.13 -17.18 5.71
C LYS A 394 27.40 -16.53 5.14
N LEU A 395 27.27 -15.51 4.30
CA LEU A 395 28.40 -14.77 3.72
C LEU A 395 28.98 -13.73 4.70
N VAL A 396 28.13 -13.09 5.52
CA VAL A 396 28.58 -12.18 6.58
C VAL A 396 29.17 -12.95 7.77
N ASN A 397 28.69 -14.16 8.03
CA ASN A 397 29.18 -15.06 9.09
C ASN A 397 29.10 -14.44 10.50
N VAL A 398 27.94 -13.85 10.82
CA VAL A 398 27.51 -13.45 12.18
C VAL A 398 26.01 -13.71 12.32
N PRO A 399 25.49 -13.88 13.56
CA PRO A 399 24.05 -13.95 13.81
C PRO A 399 23.33 -12.65 13.43
N ILE A 400 22.21 -12.74 12.70
CA ILE A 400 21.37 -11.60 12.32
C ILE A 400 19.90 -11.99 12.50
N GLN A 401 19.16 -11.20 13.27
CA GLN A 401 17.70 -11.34 13.41
C GLN A 401 17.01 -10.78 12.15
N VAL A 402 16.01 -11.46 11.59
CA VAL A 402 15.33 -10.98 10.37
C VAL A 402 13.82 -10.96 10.52
N PHE A 403 13.19 -9.88 10.02
CA PHE A 403 11.75 -9.72 9.87
C PHE A 403 11.41 -9.24 8.45
N ILE A 404 10.43 -9.90 7.83
CA ILE A 404 9.97 -9.68 6.46
C ILE A 404 8.48 -9.32 6.52
N ALA A 405 8.14 -8.05 6.26
CA ALA A 405 6.76 -7.61 6.11
C ALA A 405 6.22 -8.01 4.72
N CYS A 406 5.51 -9.15 4.68
CA CYS A 406 4.89 -9.69 3.47
C CYS A 406 3.62 -8.90 3.07
N GLY A 407 2.98 -8.25 4.04
CA GLY A 407 1.72 -7.53 3.87
C GLY A 407 1.73 -6.37 2.87
N VAL A 408 0.53 -5.96 2.46
CA VAL A 408 0.27 -4.88 1.49
C VAL A 408 -0.71 -3.87 2.05
N SER A 409 -0.23 -2.65 2.32
CA SER A 409 -1.10 -1.49 2.52
C SER A 409 -1.84 -1.16 1.21
N LYS A 410 -3.17 -0.97 1.29
CA LYS A 410 -4.05 -0.70 0.14
C LYS A 410 -5.21 0.21 0.55
N GLY A 411 -5.30 1.39 -0.05
CA GLY A 411 -6.31 2.37 0.34
C GLY A 411 -6.14 2.76 1.81
N GLN A 412 -7.19 2.58 2.61
CA GLN A 412 -7.18 2.85 4.05
C GLN A 412 -6.67 1.67 4.89
N GLU A 413 -6.63 0.43 4.36
CA GLU A 413 -6.02 -0.70 5.06
C GLU A 413 -4.49 -0.54 5.02
N VAL A 414 -3.89 -0.19 6.15
CA VAL A 414 -2.44 -0.08 6.29
C VAL A 414 -1.91 -1.25 7.11
N ASP A 415 -1.01 -2.04 6.52
CA ASP A 415 -0.38 -3.13 7.25
C ASP A 415 0.56 -2.55 8.34
N PRO A 416 0.39 -2.93 9.64
CA PRO A 416 1.13 -2.30 10.74
C PRO A 416 2.58 -2.75 10.85
N PHE A 417 2.98 -3.83 10.18
CA PHE A 417 4.35 -4.32 10.14
C PHE A 417 5.11 -3.78 8.93
N ARG A 418 4.41 -3.46 7.84
CA ARG A 418 4.99 -2.88 6.62
C ARG A 418 5.59 -1.49 6.89
N LYS A 419 6.90 -1.34 6.68
CA LYS A 419 7.57 -0.02 6.72
C LYS A 419 6.85 0.95 5.78
N PRO A 420 6.50 2.18 6.20
CA PRO A 420 7.03 2.88 7.37
C PRO A 420 6.23 2.71 8.69
N GLN A 421 5.51 1.60 8.92
CA GLN A 421 4.90 1.33 10.21
C GLN A 421 5.84 0.54 11.15
N PRO A 422 5.86 0.82 12.47
CA PRO A 422 6.86 0.29 13.40
C PRO A 422 6.59 -1.14 13.89
N GLY A 423 5.58 -1.86 13.36
CA GLY A 423 5.14 -3.14 13.93
C GLY A 423 6.23 -4.23 13.96
N MET A 424 7.12 -4.28 12.97
CA MET A 424 8.27 -5.21 13.04
C MET A 424 9.24 -4.85 14.16
N TRP A 425 9.48 -3.55 14.41
CA TRP A 425 10.33 -3.10 15.51
C TRP A 425 9.71 -3.47 16.86
N ARG A 426 8.43 -3.15 17.06
CA ARG A 426 7.72 -3.47 18.31
C ARG A 426 7.74 -4.97 18.61
N VAL A 427 7.53 -5.84 17.61
CA VAL A 427 7.67 -7.30 17.80
C VAL A 427 9.11 -7.67 18.23
N MET A 428 10.12 -7.10 17.57
CA MET A 428 11.54 -7.36 17.90
C MET A 428 11.87 -6.95 19.34
N GLU A 429 11.49 -5.74 19.70
CA GLU A 429 11.67 -5.11 21.02
C GLU A 429 10.95 -5.89 22.13
N GLN A 430 9.65 -6.10 21.99
CA GLN A 430 8.78 -6.68 23.02
C GLN A 430 8.99 -8.19 23.24
N HIS A 431 9.38 -8.95 22.20
CA HIS A 431 9.42 -10.42 22.29
C HIS A 431 10.76 -11.04 21.90
N PHE A 432 11.59 -10.35 21.10
CA PHE A 432 12.88 -10.87 20.66
C PHE A 432 14.08 -10.24 21.37
N ASN A 433 13.92 -9.20 22.21
CA ASN A 433 15.03 -8.55 22.95
C ASN A 433 15.07 -8.84 24.47
N SER A 434 14.29 -9.83 24.94
CA SER A 434 14.27 -10.31 26.33
C SER A 434 14.06 -9.22 27.39
N GLY A 435 13.29 -8.18 27.06
CA GLY A 435 13.00 -7.07 27.97
C GLY A 435 14.18 -6.10 28.20
N ILE A 436 15.31 -6.26 27.50
CA ILE A 436 16.44 -5.31 27.60
C ILE A 436 16.02 -3.98 26.95
N PRO A 437 15.99 -2.85 27.70
CA PRO A 437 15.65 -1.55 27.14
C PRO A 437 16.65 -1.13 26.06
N ILE A 438 16.14 -0.53 24.98
CA ILE A 438 16.96 -0.15 23.83
C ILE A 438 17.49 1.28 24.05
N ASP A 439 18.80 1.40 23.93
CA ASP A 439 19.54 2.65 23.90
C ASP A 439 19.35 3.30 22.52
N MET A 440 18.35 4.17 22.42
CA MET A 440 17.96 4.85 21.17
C MET A 440 19.04 5.79 20.64
N ASP A 441 19.90 6.31 21.52
CA ASP A 441 21.02 7.18 21.15
C ASP A 441 22.18 6.40 20.51
N GLN A 442 22.41 5.15 20.94
CA GLN A 442 23.41 4.26 20.34
C GLN A 442 22.84 3.42 19.20
N SER A 443 21.51 3.28 19.08
CA SER A 443 20.84 2.48 18.04
C SER A 443 20.55 3.28 16.75
N PHE A 444 20.49 2.59 15.61
CA PHE A 444 20.30 3.24 14.31
C PHE A 444 19.64 2.34 13.25
N TYR A 445 19.13 2.98 12.19
CA TYR A 445 18.60 2.33 10.99
C TYR A 445 19.36 2.76 9.72
N VAL A 446 19.59 1.83 8.79
CA VAL A 446 20.19 2.10 7.47
C VAL A 446 19.30 1.53 6.36
N GLY A 447 18.95 2.34 5.37
CA GLY A 447 18.05 1.93 4.27
C GLY A 447 18.06 2.89 3.08
N ASP A 448 17.81 2.40 1.87
CA ASP A 448 17.83 3.23 0.65
C ASP A 448 16.57 4.07 0.45
N ALA A 449 15.44 3.68 1.07
CA ALA A 449 14.16 4.37 0.89
C ALA A 449 14.05 5.65 1.73
N ALA A 450 14.79 6.70 1.34
CA ALA A 450 14.93 7.95 2.06
C ALA A 450 14.10 9.12 1.48
N GLY A 451 13.38 8.91 0.37
CA GLY A 451 12.56 9.94 -0.28
C GLY A 451 13.32 10.92 -1.17
N ARG A 452 14.54 10.57 -1.59
CA ARG A 452 15.33 11.32 -2.57
C ARG A 452 14.72 11.17 -3.96
N LYS A 453 15.14 12.02 -4.89
CA LYS A 453 14.54 12.15 -6.25
C LYS A 453 14.40 10.82 -7.00
N ASP A 454 15.38 9.93 -6.87
CA ASP A 454 15.46 8.66 -7.59
C ASP A 454 15.20 7.44 -6.67
N ASP A 455 14.81 7.67 -5.41
CA ASP A 455 14.41 6.61 -4.47
C ASP A 455 13.03 6.06 -4.82
N HIS A 456 12.83 4.77 -4.58
CA HIS A 456 11.56 4.10 -4.86
C HIS A 456 10.44 4.46 -3.85
N SER A 457 10.81 4.91 -2.65
CA SER A 457 9.91 5.40 -1.58
C SER A 457 10.68 6.13 -0.48
N ASP A 458 9.98 6.64 0.54
CA ASP A 458 10.54 7.20 1.78
C ASP A 458 10.32 6.29 3.02
N ALA A 459 10.09 5.00 2.78
CA ALA A 459 9.63 4.04 3.78
C ALA A 459 10.65 3.73 4.89
N ASP A 460 11.95 3.85 4.62
CA ASP A 460 13.02 3.50 5.58
C ASP A 460 13.31 4.66 6.52
N LYS A 461 13.43 5.87 5.95
CA LYS A 461 13.57 7.09 6.73
C LYS A 461 12.37 7.28 7.67
N LYS A 462 11.14 7.15 7.16
CA LYS A 462 9.92 7.27 7.99
C LYS A 462 9.72 6.12 8.98
N PHE A 463 10.33 4.95 8.75
CA PHE A 463 10.37 3.87 9.74
C PHE A 463 11.27 4.28 10.92
N ALA A 464 12.48 4.76 10.64
CA ALA A 464 13.41 5.25 11.65
C ALA A 464 12.82 6.44 12.45
N GLU A 465 12.26 7.44 11.75
CA GLU A 465 11.63 8.63 12.36
C GLU A 465 10.50 8.26 13.35
N LYS A 466 9.64 7.28 13.01
CA LYS A 466 8.56 6.84 13.91
C LYS A 466 9.00 6.00 15.11
N ILE A 467 10.22 5.48 15.09
CA ILE A 467 10.80 4.70 16.19
C ILE A 467 11.67 5.62 17.06
N GLY A 468 12.20 6.72 16.51
CA GLY A 468 13.19 7.58 17.16
C GLY A 468 14.64 7.13 16.91
N LEU A 469 14.88 6.35 15.85
CA LEU A 469 16.22 5.90 15.48
C LEU A 469 16.98 6.93 14.65
N LYS A 470 18.30 7.01 14.87
CA LYS A 470 19.22 7.69 13.95
C LYS A 470 19.22 6.98 12.60
N PHE A 471 19.10 7.73 11.51
CA PHE A 471 19.00 7.20 10.15
C PHE A 471 20.24 7.53 9.32
N TYR A 472 20.73 6.56 8.54
CA TYR A 472 21.86 6.72 7.62
C TYR A 472 21.53 6.15 6.24
N LEU A 473 22.10 6.73 5.17
CA LEU A 473 22.03 6.13 3.84
C LEU A 473 23.05 4.97 3.69
N PRO A 474 22.78 3.97 2.85
CA PRO A 474 23.71 2.87 2.60
C PRO A 474 25.08 3.33 2.09
N GLU A 475 25.13 4.32 1.19
CA GLU A 475 26.36 4.94 0.71
C GLU A 475 27.15 5.65 1.82
N GLU A 476 26.49 6.52 2.59
CA GLU A 476 27.09 7.23 3.73
C GLU A 476 27.64 6.28 4.80
N TYR A 477 27.01 5.11 4.95
CA TYR A 477 27.37 4.14 5.97
C TYR A 477 28.38 3.09 5.49
N PHE A 478 28.35 2.65 4.23
CA PHE A 478 29.16 1.52 3.75
C PHE A 478 30.18 1.86 2.65
N ASP A 479 30.11 3.01 1.98
CA ASP A 479 31.08 3.40 0.94
C ASP A 479 32.26 4.23 1.52
N ALA A 480 32.28 4.43 2.85
CA ALA A 480 33.29 5.14 3.64
C ALA A 480 34.34 4.22 4.29
#